data_AF-A0A7S3EUP0-F1
#
_entry.id   AF-A0A7S3EUP0-F1
#
_cell.length_a   1.000
_cell.length_b   1.000
_cell.length_c   1.000
_cell.angle_alpha   90.00
_cell.angle_beta   90.00
_cell.angle_gamma   90.00
#
_symmetry.space_group_name_H-M   'P 1'
#
loop_
_entity.id
_entity.type
_entity.pdbx_description
1 polymer ?
#
loop_
_entity_poly.entity_id
_entity_poly.type
_entity_poly.pdbx_seq_one_letter_code
_entity_poly.pdbx_strand_id
1 'polypeptide(L)'
;FVSAEMVALAIGASMGRVGLRIWCCVVVKGRRLLHSRSGVMSEGRMVLLRSVCWAAARWLSTLLRGTPKCAQSQVYHSTMNDKEAEVVCGCAILPIKTTTRGPAPPCPEGEDDVLDEILGFFKANVLFKQFEVKGAADRVLIYLTLYITQCLSKLNTVASKADGVRALTSMAHETFHIPGDGGFPLGSFFPAPASAREADLCRSYLKQLREEMGRRVLSKVYQSPDGVASKFWLVFAKRKFMNKAL
;
A
#
# COMPACT_ATOMS: atom_id res chain seq x y z
N PHE A 1 13.38 -3.05 -17.66
CA PHE A 1 14.76 -2.51 -17.67
C PHE A 1 15.71 -3.67 -17.51
N VAL A 2 16.69 -3.74 -18.41
CA VAL A 2 17.50 -4.92 -18.76
C VAL A 2 18.27 -5.47 -17.55
N SER A 3 18.17 -6.79 -17.34
CA SER A 3 18.97 -7.55 -16.38
C SER A 3 20.44 -7.50 -16.83
N ALA A 4 21.29 -6.79 -16.10
CA ALA A 4 22.73 -6.81 -16.28
C ALA A 4 23.34 -7.80 -15.27
N GLU A 5 23.51 -9.05 -15.69
CA GLU A 5 24.25 -10.05 -14.93
C GLU A 5 25.75 -9.75 -15.02
N MET A 6 26.40 -9.50 -13.87
CA MET A 6 27.83 -9.29 -13.76
C MET A 6 28.57 -10.64 -13.88
N VAL A 7 29.43 -10.79 -14.89
CA VAL A 7 30.18 -12.03 -15.15
C VAL A 7 31.62 -11.89 -14.66
N ALA A 8 31.98 -12.78 -13.72
CA ALA A 8 33.27 -13.14 -13.13
C ALA A 8 34.53 -12.26 -13.40
N LEU A 9 35.17 -11.83 -12.30
CA LEU A 9 36.53 -11.29 -12.26
C LEU A 9 37.51 -12.42 -11.90
N ALA A 10 38.41 -12.79 -12.82
CA ALA A 10 39.48 -13.76 -12.54
C ALA A 10 40.82 -13.02 -12.37
N ILE A 11 41.40 -13.13 -11.17
CA ILE A 11 42.72 -12.60 -10.83
C ILE A 11 43.68 -13.78 -10.76
N GLY A 12 44.65 -13.83 -11.68
CA GLY A 12 45.68 -14.87 -11.72
C GLY A 12 47.05 -14.28 -11.42
N ALA A 13 47.85 -14.98 -10.60
CA ALA A 13 49.24 -14.63 -10.35
C ALA A 13 50.14 -15.82 -10.70
N SER A 14 51.24 -15.56 -11.40
CA SER A 14 52.24 -16.56 -11.77
C SER A 14 53.64 -16.05 -11.38
N MET A 15 54.41 -16.89 -10.69
CA MET A 15 55.76 -16.57 -10.24
C MET A 15 56.76 -17.08 -11.30
N GLY A 16 57.45 -16.16 -11.99
CA GLY A 16 58.52 -16.49 -12.94
C GLY A 16 59.89 -16.05 -12.44
N ARG A 17 60.97 -16.48 -13.12
CA ARG A 17 62.37 -16.17 -12.76
C ARG A 17 62.75 -14.68 -12.71
N VAL A 18 61.87 -13.77 -13.17
CA VAL A 18 62.13 -12.32 -13.18
C VAL A 18 61.06 -11.54 -12.38
N GLY A 19 60.33 -12.22 -11.48
CA GLY A 19 59.36 -11.61 -10.57
C GLY A 19 57.89 -12.02 -10.82
N LEU A 20 57.02 -11.61 -9.89
CA LEU A 20 55.60 -11.94 -9.86
C LEU A 20 54.83 -11.23 -10.99
N ARG A 21 54.14 -12.01 -11.84
CA ARG A 21 53.26 -11.48 -12.88
C ARG A 21 51.80 -11.65 -12.45
N ILE A 22 51.08 -10.54 -12.31
CA ILE A 22 49.65 -10.51 -11.99
C ILE A 22 48.88 -10.09 -13.23
N TRP A 23 47.86 -10.85 -13.60
CA TRP A 23 46.98 -10.54 -14.72
C TRP A 23 45.53 -10.51 -14.26
N CYS A 24 44.78 -9.53 -14.74
CA CYS A 24 43.36 -9.37 -14.47
C CYS A 24 42.59 -9.51 -15.78
N CYS A 25 41.72 -10.52 -15.88
CA CYS A 25 40.90 -10.74 -17.06
C CYS A 25 39.45 -10.40 -16.75
N VAL A 26 38.87 -9.45 -17.50
CA VAL A 26 37.45 -9.10 -17.43
C VAL A 26 36.78 -9.71 -18.66
N VAL A 27 35.90 -10.69 -18.45
CA VAL A 27 35.19 -11.35 -19.55
C VAL A 27 33.77 -10.80 -19.62
N VAL A 28 33.51 -9.95 -20.62
CA VAL A 28 32.16 -9.51 -20.98
C VAL A 28 31.73 -10.30 -22.21
N LYS A 29 30.51 -10.87 -22.16
CA LYS A 29 29.93 -11.74 -23.19
C LYS A 29 30.21 -11.20 -24.60
N GLY A 30 31.06 -11.90 -25.37
CA GLY A 30 31.19 -11.73 -26.81
C GLY A 30 32.38 -10.95 -27.37
N ARG A 31 33.24 -10.28 -26.57
CA ARG A 31 34.51 -9.71 -27.07
C ARG A 31 35.63 -9.86 -26.06
N ARG A 32 36.71 -10.56 -26.47
CA ARG A 32 37.92 -10.77 -25.67
C ARG A 32 38.81 -9.54 -25.82
N LEU A 33 38.80 -8.63 -24.84
CA LEU A 33 39.78 -7.53 -24.77
C LEU A 33 41.02 -8.03 -24.04
N LEU A 34 42.02 -8.51 -24.77
CA LEU A 34 43.36 -8.75 -24.23
C LEU A 34 44.11 -7.42 -24.15
N HIS A 35 44.37 -6.93 -22.94
CA HIS A 35 45.38 -5.90 -22.73
C HIS A 35 46.59 -6.52 -22.03
N SER A 36 47.56 -6.99 -22.84
CA SER A 36 48.89 -7.37 -22.38
C SER A 36 49.77 -6.12 -22.41
N ARG A 37 50.10 -5.57 -21.24
CA ARG A 37 51.25 -4.64 -21.11
C ARG A 37 52.16 -5.16 -20.00
N SER A 38 53.27 -5.75 -20.43
CA SER A 38 54.40 -6.08 -19.57
C SER A 38 55.10 -4.80 -19.12
N GLY A 39 55.10 -4.53 -17.83
CA GLY A 39 55.90 -3.47 -17.22
C GLY A 39 56.19 -3.79 -15.77
N VAL A 40 57.44 -3.66 -15.36
CA VAL A 40 57.87 -3.76 -13.96
C VAL A 40 57.26 -2.57 -13.21
N MET A 41 56.29 -2.84 -12.34
CA MET A 41 55.55 -1.79 -11.62
C MET A 41 56.28 -1.43 -10.34
N SER A 42 56.69 -0.16 -10.21
CA SER A 42 57.23 0.39 -8.96
C SER A 42 56.17 0.42 -7.85
N GLU A 43 56.64 0.39 -6.61
CA GLU A 43 55.88 0.22 -5.37
C GLU A 43 54.66 1.17 -5.24
N GLY A 44 54.77 2.39 -5.78
CA GLY A 44 53.68 3.38 -5.81
C GLY A 44 52.46 2.97 -6.67
N ARG A 45 52.64 2.17 -7.73
CA ARG A 45 51.51 1.67 -8.53
C ARG A 45 50.79 0.49 -7.88
N MET A 46 51.46 -0.20 -6.96
CA MET A 46 50.88 -1.30 -6.19
C MET A 46 49.83 -0.78 -5.18
N VAL A 47 50.07 0.41 -4.60
CA VAL A 47 49.13 1.10 -3.71
C VAL A 47 47.85 1.52 -4.46
N LEU A 48 48.00 2.01 -5.69
CA LEU A 48 46.85 2.43 -6.51
C LEU A 48 46.00 1.23 -6.93
N LEU A 49 46.61 0.12 -7.35
CA LEU A 49 45.88 -1.10 -7.72
C LEU A 49 45.16 -1.74 -6.53
N ARG A 50 45.80 -1.74 -5.35
CA ARG A 50 45.18 -2.17 -4.09
C ARG A 50 44.01 -1.26 -3.74
N SER A 51 44.14 0.05 -3.88
CA SER A 51 43.07 1.01 -3.61
C SER A 51 41.87 0.83 -4.54
N VAL A 52 42.10 0.59 -5.83
CA VAL A 52 41.04 0.32 -6.81
C VAL A 52 40.37 -1.03 -6.58
N CYS A 53 41.14 -2.09 -6.26
CA CYS A 53 40.58 -3.40 -5.92
C CYS A 53 39.82 -3.37 -4.60
N TRP A 54 40.30 -2.61 -3.61
CA TRP A 54 39.62 -2.43 -2.31
C TRP A 54 38.35 -1.60 -2.47
N ALA A 55 38.37 -0.56 -3.31
CA ALA A 55 37.19 0.21 -3.68
C ALA A 55 36.17 -0.67 -4.43
N ALA A 56 36.61 -1.48 -5.40
CA ALA A 56 35.74 -2.39 -6.13
C ALA A 56 35.18 -3.51 -5.24
N ALA A 57 35.96 -4.09 -4.33
CA ALA A 57 35.49 -5.07 -3.34
C ALA A 57 34.54 -4.44 -2.31
N ARG A 58 34.74 -3.18 -1.94
CA ARG A 58 33.82 -2.43 -1.08
C ARG A 58 32.52 -2.09 -1.81
N TRP A 59 32.59 -1.78 -3.10
CA TRP A 59 31.42 -1.54 -3.95
C TRP A 59 30.63 -2.84 -4.19
N LEU A 60 31.32 -3.93 -4.52
CA LEU A 60 30.73 -5.25 -4.74
C LEU A 60 30.15 -5.84 -3.45
N SER A 61 30.80 -5.66 -2.29
CA SER A 61 30.23 -6.05 -1.00
C SER A 61 29.02 -5.19 -0.61
N THR A 62 28.91 -3.96 -1.14
CA THR A 62 27.73 -3.11 -0.93
C THR A 62 26.59 -3.47 -1.88
N LEU A 63 26.88 -4.04 -3.05
CA LEU A 63 25.90 -4.64 -3.97
C LEU A 63 25.43 -6.04 -3.53
N LEU A 64 26.30 -6.82 -2.87
CA LEU A 64 25.99 -8.16 -2.36
C LEU A 64 25.43 -8.17 -0.93
N ARG A 65 25.63 -7.08 -0.16
CA ARG A 65 24.78 -6.78 0.99
C ARG A 65 23.42 -6.43 0.41
N GLY A 66 22.51 -7.39 0.46
CA GLY A 66 21.19 -7.35 -0.15
C GLY A 66 20.55 -5.98 -0.02
N THR A 67 19.72 -5.65 -1.01
CA THR A 67 18.80 -4.52 -0.95
C THR A 67 18.30 -4.39 0.49
N PRO A 68 18.37 -3.20 1.11
CA PRO A 68 17.69 -3.02 2.37
C PRO A 68 16.29 -3.56 2.14
N LYS A 69 15.80 -4.46 3.01
CA LYS A 69 14.38 -4.76 3.07
C LYS A 69 13.73 -3.40 3.24
N CYS A 70 13.30 -2.79 2.12
CA CYS A 70 12.58 -1.53 2.12
C CYS A 70 11.47 -1.75 3.12
N ALA A 71 11.50 -0.94 4.18
CA ALA A 71 10.64 -0.96 5.35
C ALA A 71 9.50 -1.96 5.23
N GLN A 72 9.43 -2.94 6.13
CA GLN A 72 8.16 -3.60 6.43
C GLN A 72 7.14 -2.47 6.59
N SER A 73 6.29 -2.31 5.60
CA SER A 73 5.33 -1.23 5.55
C SER A 73 4.35 -1.56 6.65
N GLN A 74 4.46 -0.85 7.78
CA GLN A 74 3.46 -0.96 8.81
C GLN A 74 2.18 -0.34 8.25
N VAL A 75 1.32 -1.22 7.76
CA VAL A 75 -0.07 -0.92 7.42
C VAL A 75 -0.84 -0.79 8.73
N TYR A 76 -1.78 0.15 8.79
CA TYR A 76 -2.59 0.36 10.00
C TYR A 76 -3.77 -0.60 9.98
N HIS A 77 -3.87 -1.42 11.02
CA HIS A 77 -4.97 -2.35 11.27
C HIS A 77 -5.94 -1.75 12.28
N SER A 78 -7.18 -2.25 12.29
CA SER A 78 -8.15 -1.84 13.30
C SER A 78 -7.76 -2.39 14.68
N THR A 79 -7.86 -1.55 15.70
CA THR A 79 -7.73 -1.92 17.11
C THR A 79 -8.96 -2.67 17.63
N MET A 80 -10.07 -2.64 16.90
CA MET A 80 -11.32 -3.31 17.25
C MET A 80 -11.37 -4.79 16.82
N ASN A 81 -10.26 -5.36 16.32
CA ASN A 81 -10.22 -6.78 15.95
C ASN A 81 -10.41 -7.72 17.15
N ASP A 82 -10.06 -7.28 18.37
CA ASP A 82 -10.20 -8.09 19.59
C ASP A 82 -11.60 -8.01 20.23
N LYS A 83 -12.48 -7.14 19.74
CA LYS A 83 -13.85 -7.00 20.26
C LYS A 83 -14.74 -8.12 19.72
N GLU A 84 -15.45 -8.81 20.61
CA GLU A 84 -16.46 -9.79 20.22
C GLU A 84 -17.63 -9.08 19.53
N ALA A 85 -17.83 -9.39 18.24
CA ALA A 85 -18.87 -8.80 17.41
C ALA A 85 -19.47 -9.87 16.50
N GLU A 86 -20.75 -9.70 16.14
CA GLU A 86 -21.39 -10.54 15.13
C GLU A 86 -20.65 -10.37 13.79
N VAL A 87 -20.37 -11.48 13.10
CA VAL A 87 -19.64 -11.48 11.84
C VAL A 87 -20.58 -11.83 10.69
N VAL A 88 -20.60 -10.99 9.65
CA VAL A 88 -21.43 -11.14 8.46
C VAL A 88 -20.57 -10.99 7.21
N CYS A 89 -20.55 -12.00 6.33
CA CYS A 89 -19.67 -12.07 5.16
C CYS A 89 -18.20 -11.77 5.51
N GLY A 90 -17.76 -12.21 6.69
CA GLY A 90 -16.43 -11.94 7.24
C GLY A 90 -16.21 -10.55 7.84
N CYS A 91 -17.16 -9.62 7.71
CA CYS A 91 -17.10 -8.29 8.34
C CYS A 91 -17.61 -8.36 9.78
N ALA A 92 -16.94 -7.70 10.71
CA ALA A 92 -17.48 -7.49 12.05
C ALA A 92 -18.55 -6.39 12.04
N ILE A 93 -19.72 -6.66 12.63
CA ILE A 93 -20.75 -5.66 12.92
C ILE A 93 -20.32 -4.90 14.18
N LEU A 94 -19.68 -3.75 13.97
CA LEU A 94 -19.09 -2.96 15.04
C LEU A 94 -20.03 -1.83 15.46
N PRO A 95 -19.97 -1.40 16.74
CA PRO A 95 -20.73 -0.25 17.19
C PRO A 95 -20.32 1.04 16.48
N ILE A 96 -21.29 1.83 16.03
CA ILE A 96 -21.05 3.10 15.35
C ILE A 96 -21.92 4.22 15.91
N LYS A 97 -21.42 5.46 15.88
CA LYS A 97 -22.24 6.64 16.12
C LYS A 97 -23.05 6.92 14.86
N THR A 98 -24.34 6.63 14.91
CA THR A 98 -25.22 6.70 13.74
C THR A 98 -26.53 7.36 14.10
N THR A 99 -27.05 8.17 13.17
CA THR A 99 -28.44 8.65 13.20
C THR A 99 -29.33 7.83 12.26
N THR A 100 -28.74 6.88 11.54
CA THR A 100 -29.35 6.10 10.48
C THR A 100 -29.80 4.75 11.03
N ARG A 101 -30.99 4.30 10.63
CA ARG A 101 -31.46 2.97 10.97
C ARG A 101 -30.60 1.91 10.28
N GLY A 102 -30.17 0.91 11.02
CA GLY A 102 -29.45 -0.23 10.46
C GLY A 102 -29.06 -1.26 11.53
N PRO A 103 -28.38 -2.34 11.12
CA PRO A 103 -28.07 -3.47 11.99
C PRO A 103 -26.93 -3.21 12.97
N ALA A 104 -26.15 -2.14 12.80
CA ALA A 104 -25.04 -1.83 13.70
C ALA A 104 -25.55 -1.35 15.07
N PRO A 105 -24.98 -1.86 16.19
CA PRO A 105 -25.34 -1.39 17.52
C PRO A 105 -24.90 0.08 17.73
N PRO A 106 -25.62 0.86 18.54
CA PRO A 106 -25.22 2.21 18.87
C PRO A 106 -23.94 2.19 19.72
N CYS A 107 -22.96 3.02 19.35
CA CYS A 107 -21.75 3.21 20.15
C CYS A 107 -22.04 4.01 21.43
N PRO A 108 -21.49 3.61 22.60
CA PRO A 108 -21.65 4.36 23.84
C PRO A 108 -21.06 5.77 23.74
N GLU A 109 -21.65 6.72 24.47
CA GLU A 109 -21.20 8.11 24.47
C GLU A 109 -19.79 8.22 25.07
N GLY A 110 -18.86 8.85 24.33
CA GLY A 110 -17.49 9.10 24.78
C GLY A 110 -16.42 8.16 24.22
N GLU A 111 -16.78 7.04 23.60
CA GLU A 111 -15.82 6.17 22.91
C GLU A 111 -15.65 6.54 21.43
N ASP A 112 -14.48 6.27 20.85
CA ASP A 112 -14.26 6.35 19.42
C ASP A 112 -14.89 5.14 18.71
N ASP A 113 -15.48 5.39 17.55
CA ASP A 113 -16.07 4.32 16.75
C ASP A 113 -15.14 3.87 15.61
N VAL A 114 -15.53 2.78 14.95
CA VAL A 114 -14.76 2.22 13.84
C VAL A 114 -14.62 3.20 12.67
N LEU A 115 -15.60 4.08 12.46
CA LEU A 115 -15.58 5.01 11.32
C LEU A 115 -14.56 6.13 11.55
N ASP A 116 -14.45 6.63 12.77
CA ASP A 116 -13.46 7.63 13.19
C ASP A 116 -12.04 7.05 13.10
N GLU A 117 -11.86 5.81 13.56
CA GLU A 117 -10.59 5.07 13.43
C GLU A 117 -10.16 4.95 11.96
N ILE A 118 -11.05 4.45 11.10
CA ILE A 118 -10.76 4.25 9.67
C ILE A 118 -10.45 5.59 8.98
N LEU A 119 -11.17 6.66 9.33
CA LEU A 119 -10.94 7.97 8.76
C LEU A 119 -9.58 8.54 9.20
N GLY A 120 -9.12 8.22 10.40
CA GLY A 120 -7.78 8.52 10.90
C GLY A 120 -6.69 7.77 10.12
N PHE A 121 -6.90 6.48 9.86
CA PHE A 121 -5.92 5.64 9.14
C PHE A 121 -5.93 5.81 7.61
N PHE A 122 -7.01 6.36 7.04
CA PHE A 122 -7.22 6.47 5.60
C PHE A 122 -6.02 7.05 4.84
N LYS A 123 -5.47 8.19 5.29
CA LYS A 123 -4.40 8.90 4.57
C LYS A 123 -3.11 8.09 4.46
N ALA A 124 -2.82 7.26 5.45
CA ALA A 124 -1.67 6.35 5.40
C ALA A 124 -2.01 5.09 4.59
N ASN A 125 -3.18 4.50 4.85
CA ASN A 125 -3.56 3.22 4.26
C ASN A 125 -3.80 3.26 2.75
N VAL A 126 -4.32 4.38 2.23
CA VAL A 126 -4.61 4.54 0.79
C VAL A 126 -3.35 4.47 -0.10
N LEU A 127 -2.15 4.64 0.47
CA LEU A 127 -0.89 4.60 -0.26
C LEU A 127 -0.35 3.17 -0.45
N PHE A 128 -0.85 2.21 0.31
CA PHE A 128 -0.37 0.83 0.25
C PHE A 128 -1.03 0.03 -0.88
N LYS A 129 -0.22 -0.84 -1.50
CA LYS A 129 -0.64 -1.75 -2.57
C LYS A 129 -0.99 -3.14 -2.06
N GLN A 130 -0.47 -3.50 -0.88
CA GLN A 130 -0.69 -4.80 -0.25
C GLN A 130 -1.24 -4.55 1.16
N PHE A 131 -2.22 -5.35 1.55
CA PHE A 131 -2.80 -5.36 2.89
C PHE A 131 -2.94 -6.82 3.33
N GLU A 132 -2.50 -7.13 4.56
CA GLU A 132 -2.69 -8.44 5.18
C GLU A 132 -3.89 -8.35 6.12
N VAL A 133 -4.88 -9.24 5.98
CA VAL A 133 -6.08 -9.21 6.83
C VAL A 133 -5.78 -9.96 8.12
N LYS A 134 -5.82 -9.28 9.27
CA LYS A 134 -5.63 -9.92 10.58
C LYS A 134 -6.94 -10.31 11.26
N GLY A 135 -8.01 -9.57 11.01
CA GLY A 135 -9.31 -9.83 11.63
C GLY A 135 -10.50 -9.33 10.83
N ALA A 136 -11.68 -9.47 11.43
CA ALA A 136 -12.95 -9.11 10.80
C ALA A 136 -13.18 -7.59 10.71
N ALA A 137 -12.59 -6.81 11.64
CA ALA A 137 -12.65 -5.34 11.60
C ALA A 137 -11.77 -4.77 10.46
N ASP A 138 -10.64 -5.42 10.16
CA ASP A 138 -9.79 -5.04 9.02
C ASP A 138 -10.53 -5.13 7.68
N ARG A 139 -11.45 -6.10 7.53
CA ARG A 139 -12.26 -6.20 6.31
C ARG A 139 -13.17 -4.99 6.14
N VAL A 140 -13.76 -4.50 7.24
CA VAL A 140 -14.55 -3.26 7.25
C VAL A 140 -13.69 -2.06 6.90
N LEU A 141 -12.46 -1.99 7.45
CA LEU A 141 -11.48 -0.96 7.11
C LEU A 141 -11.11 -0.96 5.63
N ILE A 142 -10.85 -2.11 5.04
CA ILE A 142 -10.53 -2.24 3.60
C ILE A 142 -11.67 -1.71 2.75
N TYR A 143 -12.90 -2.14 3.04
CA TYR A 143 -14.09 -1.73 2.29
C TYR A 143 -14.29 -0.21 2.36
N LEU A 144 -14.24 0.35 3.56
CA LEU A 144 -14.45 1.78 3.77
C LEU A 144 -13.32 2.62 3.21
N THR A 145 -12.08 2.13 3.21
CA THR A 145 -10.96 2.83 2.54
C THR A 145 -11.23 3.00 1.05
N LEU A 146 -11.75 1.97 0.36
CA LEU A 146 -12.16 2.11 -1.04
C LEU A 146 -13.35 3.05 -1.20
N TYR A 147 -14.36 2.95 -0.32
CA TYR A 147 -15.52 3.83 -0.37
C TYR A 147 -15.17 5.30 -0.17
N ILE A 148 -14.23 5.62 0.73
CA ILE A 148 -13.74 7.00 0.92
C ILE A 148 -13.09 7.51 -0.38
N THR A 149 -12.29 6.71 -1.08
CA THR A 149 -11.71 7.15 -2.37
C THR A 149 -12.77 7.48 -3.41
N GLN A 150 -13.87 6.74 -3.46
CA GLN A 150 -15.02 7.05 -4.32
C GLN A 150 -15.75 8.32 -3.90
N CYS A 151 -15.97 8.50 -2.59
CA CYS A 151 -16.53 9.75 -2.06
C CYS A 151 -15.70 10.95 -2.50
N LEU A 152 -14.39 10.88 -2.36
CA LEU A 152 -13.48 11.95 -2.78
C LEU A 152 -13.49 12.17 -4.28
N SER A 153 -13.55 11.10 -5.09
CA SER A 153 -13.70 11.19 -6.54
C SER A 153 -14.99 11.92 -6.93
N LYS A 154 -16.12 11.60 -6.26
CA LYS A 154 -17.41 12.26 -6.49
C LYS A 154 -17.37 13.72 -6.05
N LEU A 155 -16.85 14.01 -4.86
CA LEU A 155 -16.71 15.39 -4.36
C LEU A 155 -15.82 16.26 -5.25
N ASN A 156 -14.82 15.67 -5.91
CA ASN A 156 -13.97 16.39 -6.86
C ASN A 156 -14.72 16.87 -8.12
N THR A 157 -15.92 16.35 -8.39
CA THR A 157 -16.78 16.80 -9.52
C THR A 157 -17.81 17.85 -9.11
N VAL A 158 -17.90 18.15 -7.81
CA VAL A 158 -18.98 18.95 -7.23
C VAL A 158 -18.46 20.34 -6.83
N ALA A 159 -19.27 21.37 -7.06
CA ALA A 159 -18.90 22.76 -6.79
C ALA A 159 -19.14 23.19 -5.33
N SER A 160 -20.24 22.77 -4.71
CA SER A 160 -20.64 23.23 -3.37
C SER A 160 -20.81 22.11 -2.35
N LYS A 161 -20.69 22.44 -1.06
CA LYS A 161 -20.94 21.50 0.05
C LYS A 161 -22.35 20.92 0.00
N ALA A 162 -23.36 21.73 -0.31
CA ALA A 162 -24.76 21.30 -0.37
C ALA A 162 -25.00 20.28 -1.49
N ASP A 163 -24.38 20.49 -2.65
CA ASP A 163 -24.39 19.52 -3.74
C ASP A 163 -23.65 18.24 -3.35
N GLY A 164 -22.57 18.37 -2.56
CA GLY A 164 -21.80 17.25 -2.02
C GLY A 164 -22.64 16.36 -1.11
N VAL A 165 -23.47 16.94 -0.24
CA VAL A 165 -24.44 16.19 0.59
C VAL A 165 -25.35 15.35 -0.30
N ARG A 166 -25.96 15.94 -1.34
CA ARG A 166 -26.90 15.23 -2.21
C ARG A 166 -26.20 14.13 -3.01
N ALA A 167 -25.02 14.41 -3.55
CA ALA A 167 -24.24 13.46 -4.32
C ALA A 167 -23.81 12.24 -3.49
N LEU A 168 -23.31 12.45 -2.27
CA LEU A 168 -22.90 11.35 -1.40
C LEU A 168 -24.10 10.58 -0.85
N THR A 169 -25.20 11.26 -0.54
CA THR A 169 -26.44 10.60 -0.09
C THR A 169 -27.01 9.70 -1.19
N SER A 170 -27.04 10.17 -2.44
CA SER A 170 -27.43 9.37 -3.61
C SER A 170 -26.54 8.13 -3.76
N MET A 171 -25.22 8.33 -3.74
CA MET A 171 -24.24 7.26 -3.91
C MET A 171 -24.27 6.21 -2.79
N ALA A 172 -24.67 6.58 -1.57
CA ALA A 172 -24.87 5.63 -0.48
C ALA A 172 -26.11 4.73 -0.69
N HIS A 173 -27.12 5.22 -1.43
CA HIS A 173 -28.37 4.50 -1.72
C HIS A 173 -28.36 3.74 -3.05
N GLU A 174 -27.42 4.03 -3.94
CA GLU A 174 -27.23 3.32 -5.21
C GLU A 174 -26.99 1.83 -4.98
N THR A 175 -27.52 0.99 -5.87
CA THR A 175 -27.30 -0.47 -5.83
C THR A 175 -25.81 -0.77 -5.96
N PHE A 176 -25.28 -1.55 -5.03
CA PHE A 176 -23.86 -1.91 -5.01
C PHE A 176 -23.66 -3.42 -4.86
N HIS A 177 -22.49 -3.87 -5.27
CA HIS A 177 -22.09 -5.26 -5.17
C HIS A 177 -21.68 -5.62 -3.73
N ILE A 178 -22.18 -6.75 -3.23
CA ILE A 178 -21.82 -7.32 -1.95
C ILE A 178 -20.81 -8.46 -2.13
N PRO A 179 -20.10 -8.91 -1.08
CA PRO A 179 -19.33 -10.15 -1.14
C PRO A 179 -20.15 -11.31 -1.73
N GLY A 180 -19.58 -12.05 -2.67
CA GLY A 180 -20.28 -13.13 -3.40
C GLY A 180 -20.82 -12.70 -4.77
N ASP A 181 -21.05 -11.40 -5.02
CA ASP A 181 -21.46 -10.92 -6.34
C ASP A 181 -20.28 -10.93 -7.32
N GLY A 182 -20.53 -11.28 -8.58
CA GLY A 182 -19.49 -11.29 -9.62
C GLY A 182 -18.86 -9.91 -9.90
N GLY A 183 -19.55 -8.82 -9.55
CA GLY A 183 -19.04 -7.45 -9.68
C GLY A 183 -18.21 -6.96 -8.49
N PHE A 184 -18.03 -7.76 -7.42
CA PHE A 184 -17.34 -7.33 -6.22
C PHE A 184 -15.81 -7.42 -6.36
N PRO A 185 -15.07 -6.30 -6.33
CA PRO A 185 -13.62 -6.26 -6.63
C PRO A 185 -12.73 -6.90 -5.55
N LEU A 186 -13.30 -7.16 -4.36
CA LEU A 186 -12.60 -7.58 -3.14
C LEU A 186 -12.84 -9.06 -2.81
N GLY A 187 -13.28 -9.89 -3.77
CA GLY A 187 -13.64 -11.30 -3.52
C GLY A 187 -12.57 -12.15 -2.83
N SER A 188 -11.28 -11.82 -2.93
CA SER A 188 -10.20 -12.55 -2.23
C SER A 188 -10.19 -12.33 -0.71
N PHE A 189 -10.78 -11.25 -0.21
CA PHE A 189 -10.71 -10.86 1.20
C PHE A 189 -11.99 -11.20 1.98
N PHE A 190 -13.11 -11.35 1.29
CA PHE A 190 -14.43 -11.54 1.89
C PHE A 190 -15.00 -12.89 1.46
N PRO A 191 -15.45 -13.72 2.41
CA PRO A 191 -16.21 -14.91 2.08
C PRO A 191 -17.56 -14.53 1.44
N ALA A 192 -18.07 -15.41 0.58
CA ALA A 192 -19.44 -15.30 0.08
C ALA A 192 -20.45 -15.54 1.22
N PRO A 193 -21.63 -14.92 1.19
CA PRO A 193 -22.69 -15.15 2.17
C PRO A 193 -23.12 -16.61 2.15
N ALA A 194 -23.32 -17.20 3.32
CA ALA A 194 -23.80 -18.58 3.46
C ALA A 194 -25.31 -18.71 3.21
N SER A 195 -26.07 -17.62 3.38
CA SER A 195 -27.52 -17.61 3.18
C SER A 195 -28.01 -16.28 2.61
N ALA A 196 -29.22 -16.29 2.01
CA ALA A 196 -29.88 -15.07 1.55
C ALA A 196 -30.10 -14.05 2.68
N ARG A 197 -30.42 -14.54 3.90
CA ARG A 197 -30.56 -13.70 5.09
C ARG A 197 -29.26 -12.98 5.44
N GLU A 198 -28.13 -13.69 5.40
CA GLU A 198 -26.81 -13.09 5.65
C GLU A 198 -26.46 -12.06 4.57
N ALA A 199 -26.78 -12.35 3.30
CA ALA A 199 -26.57 -11.42 2.19
C ALA A 199 -27.36 -10.11 2.38
N ASP A 200 -28.62 -10.19 2.82
CA ASP A 200 -29.45 -9.02 3.10
C ASP A 200 -28.94 -8.23 4.31
N LEU A 201 -28.54 -8.92 5.40
CA LEU A 201 -27.91 -8.28 6.56
C LEU A 201 -26.61 -7.56 6.17
N CYS A 202 -25.76 -8.19 5.35
CA CYS A 202 -24.53 -7.60 4.84
C CYS A 202 -24.82 -6.33 4.05
N ARG A 203 -25.81 -6.39 3.14
CA ARG A 203 -26.21 -5.24 2.32
C ARG A 203 -26.73 -4.10 3.20
N SER A 204 -27.58 -4.38 4.18
CA SER A 204 -28.09 -3.37 5.12
C SER A 204 -26.98 -2.75 5.96
N TYR A 205 -26.03 -3.56 6.45
CA TYR A 205 -24.89 -3.06 7.23
C TYR A 205 -23.97 -2.18 6.39
N LEU A 206 -23.55 -2.63 5.20
CA LEU A 206 -22.71 -1.84 4.31
C LEU A 206 -23.39 -0.53 3.87
N LYS A 207 -24.70 -0.54 3.64
CA LYS A 207 -25.47 0.68 3.36
C LYS A 207 -25.40 1.67 4.52
N GLN A 208 -25.62 1.20 5.75
CA GLN A 208 -25.52 2.05 6.95
C GLN A 208 -24.13 2.68 7.09
N LEU A 209 -23.06 1.89 6.89
CA LEU A 209 -21.69 2.39 6.95
C LEU A 209 -21.41 3.42 5.86
N ARG A 210 -21.93 3.24 4.64
CA ARG A 210 -21.77 4.19 3.53
C ARG A 210 -22.39 5.54 3.85
N GLU A 211 -23.62 5.55 4.36
CA GLU A 211 -24.32 6.78 4.71
C GLU A 211 -23.57 7.59 5.78
N GLU A 212 -23.15 6.93 6.87
CA GLU A 212 -22.42 7.60 7.94
C GLU A 212 -21.02 8.04 7.51
N MET A 213 -20.29 7.19 6.77
CA MET A 213 -18.96 7.53 6.28
C MET A 213 -19.03 8.72 5.30
N GLY A 214 -20.03 8.75 4.41
CA GLY A 214 -20.22 9.86 3.48
C GLY A 214 -20.40 11.20 4.19
N ARG A 215 -21.21 11.25 5.26
CA ARG A 215 -21.40 12.47 6.07
C ARG A 215 -20.10 12.92 6.75
N ARG A 216 -19.32 11.99 7.29
CA ARG A 216 -18.05 12.31 7.99
C ARG A 216 -16.97 12.78 7.04
N VAL A 217 -16.83 12.12 5.89
CA VAL A 217 -15.90 12.54 4.82
C VAL A 217 -16.25 13.96 4.36
N LEU A 218 -17.54 14.25 4.15
CA LEU A 218 -17.98 15.59 3.77
C LEU A 218 -17.58 16.64 4.81
N SER A 219 -17.76 16.34 6.11
CA SER A 219 -17.35 17.23 7.20
C SER A 219 -15.83 17.51 7.19
N LYS A 220 -15.00 16.48 6.95
CA LYS A 220 -13.54 16.65 6.86
C LYS A 220 -13.09 17.39 5.60
N VAL A 221 -13.77 17.20 4.47
CA VAL A 221 -13.42 17.88 3.21
C VAL A 221 -13.78 19.37 3.28
N TYR A 222 -14.94 19.71 3.84
CA TYR A 222 -15.43 21.10 3.96
C TYR A 222 -15.24 21.65 5.39
N GLN A 223 -14.09 21.39 6.00
CA GLN A 223 -13.76 21.86 7.34
C GLN A 223 -13.45 23.36 7.39
N SER A 224 -13.01 23.97 6.27
CA SER A 224 -12.70 25.40 6.21
C SER A 224 -13.97 26.24 6.41
N PRO A 225 -13.91 27.34 7.17
CA PRO A 225 -15.04 28.26 7.31
C PRO A 225 -15.47 28.88 5.98
N ASP A 226 -14.57 28.95 5.00
CA ASP A 226 -14.84 29.50 3.66
C ASP A 226 -15.74 28.62 2.79
N GLY A 227 -16.10 27.41 3.26
CA GLY A 227 -16.93 26.48 2.50
C GLY A 227 -16.22 25.85 1.29
N VAL A 228 -14.91 26.04 1.17
CA VAL A 228 -14.09 25.47 0.09
C VAL A 228 -13.65 24.04 0.43
N ALA A 229 -13.67 23.16 -0.58
CA ALA A 229 -13.22 21.79 -0.44
C ALA A 229 -11.70 21.70 -0.21
N SER A 230 -11.28 20.90 0.75
CA SER A 230 -9.87 20.75 1.13
C SER A 230 -9.06 20.02 0.06
N LYS A 231 -8.08 20.72 -0.52
CA LYS A 231 -7.10 20.16 -1.46
C LYS A 231 -6.33 18.97 -0.88
N PHE A 232 -6.06 18.99 0.43
CA PHE A 232 -5.33 17.92 1.12
C PHE A 232 -6.12 16.61 1.23
N TRP A 233 -7.45 16.66 1.08
CA TRP A 233 -8.29 15.47 0.97
C TRP A 233 -8.49 15.08 -0.50
N LEU A 234 -8.77 16.04 -1.38
CA LEU A 234 -9.03 15.76 -2.80
C LEU A 234 -7.83 15.19 -3.56
N VAL A 235 -6.59 15.41 -3.10
CA VAL A 235 -5.39 14.80 -3.70
C VAL A 235 -5.45 13.26 -3.71
N PHE A 236 -6.21 12.65 -2.80
CA PHE A 236 -6.37 11.20 -2.73
C PHE A 236 -7.46 10.64 -3.66
N ALA A 237 -8.26 11.49 -4.32
CA ALA A 237 -9.35 11.06 -5.21
C ALA A 237 -8.90 10.15 -6.37
N LYS A 238 -7.66 10.33 -6.84
CA LYS A 238 -7.07 9.53 -7.94
C LYS A 238 -6.26 8.32 -7.44
N ARG A 239 -6.13 8.14 -6.12
CA ARG A 239 -5.38 7.02 -5.55
C ARG A 239 -6.27 5.79 -5.47
N LYS A 240 -5.68 4.62 -5.72
CA LYS A 240 -6.35 3.32 -5.67
C LYS A 240 -5.68 2.45 -4.63
N PHE A 241 -6.33 2.29 -3.49
CA PHE A 241 -5.88 1.36 -2.46
C PHE A 241 -5.90 -0.08 -3.02
N MET A 242 -4.79 -0.81 -2.84
CA MET A 242 -4.59 -2.15 -3.43
C MET A 242 -4.81 -2.24 -4.95
N ASN A 243 -4.71 -1.12 -5.69
CA ASN A 243 -5.07 -1.01 -7.10
C ASN A 243 -6.52 -1.44 -7.43
N LYS A 244 -7.42 -1.42 -6.44
CA LYS A 244 -8.85 -1.77 -6.58
C LYS A 244 -9.74 -0.53 -6.44
N ALA A 245 -10.98 -0.65 -6.89
CA ALA A 245 -12.07 0.32 -6.73
C ALA A 245 -13.39 -0.45 -6.65
N LEU A 246 -14.36 0.02 -5.86
CA LEU A 246 -15.73 -0.53 -5.82
C LEU A 246 -16.54 -0.12 -7.04
#